data_AF-A0A1V3QIG5-F1
#
_entry.id   AF-A0A1V3QIG5-F1
#
_cell.length_a   1.000
_cell.length_b   1.000
_cell.length_c   1.000
_cell.angle_alpha   90.00
_cell.angle_beta   90.00
_cell.angle_gamma   90.00
#
_symmetry.space_group_name_H-M   'P 1'
#
loop_
_entity.id
_entity.type
_entity.pdbx_description
1 polymer ?
#
loop_
_entity_poly.entity_id
_entity_poly.type
_entity_poly.pdbx_seq_one_letter_code
_entity_poly.pdbx_strand_id
1 'polypeptide(L)'
;MAVDQRDQPHWLYFPADPRLLGRELHIAEAVISLNDDSRDCSKPALSTLPKTELQKYIGRKFPRAPQYGTPIHPTLADFGLTLPDSSVQPLQISCDPDTSAWNGAWLIPIAPDRLLTNYDNNGYVLVLRRRQGTDPIKPSFACGNAQSTAEHAICTSAALAGYDRSVTAAYRRALSVSGDDAASVRQEQLDWLKTRNACGADAACLEKNMRDRVDQLMQQ
;
A
#
# COMPACT_ATOMS: atom_id res chain seq x y z
N MET A 1 3.48 4.35 -0.01
CA MET A 1 4.05 3.85 1.26
C MET A 1 5.50 4.32 1.35
N ALA A 2 5.95 4.59 2.58
CA ALA A 2 7.28 5.03 2.95
C ALA A 2 7.83 4.11 4.05
N VAL A 3 9.12 3.79 3.98
CA VAL A 3 9.83 2.89 4.91
C VAL A 3 11.15 3.51 5.30
N ASP A 4 11.61 3.24 6.52
CA ASP A 4 12.89 3.74 7.02
C ASP A 4 14.05 3.07 6.27
N GLN A 5 14.73 3.85 5.42
CA GLN A 5 15.82 3.35 4.58
C GLN A 5 17.09 3.03 5.35
N ARG A 6 17.22 3.48 6.61
CA ARG A 6 18.41 3.24 7.45
C ARG A 6 18.24 2.08 8.43
N ASP A 7 17.04 1.51 8.52
CA ASP A 7 16.72 0.37 9.39
C ASP A 7 16.38 -0.89 8.56
N GLN A 8 17.09 -1.08 7.44
CA GLN A 8 16.77 -2.12 6.44
C GLN A 8 16.71 -3.57 6.93
N PRO A 9 17.44 -4.05 7.97
CA PRO A 9 17.35 -5.45 8.36
C PRO A 9 16.00 -5.87 8.97
N HIS A 10 15.11 -4.92 9.33
CA HIS A 10 13.84 -5.22 10.01
C HIS A 10 12.60 -5.20 9.10
N TRP A 11 12.70 -4.84 7.82
CA TRP A 11 11.51 -4.58 7.00
C TRP A 11 11.25 -5.62 5.90
N LEU A 12 10.01 -6.13 5.90
CA LEU A 12 9.45 -6.93 4.81
C LEU A 12 9.20 -6.08 3.54
N TYR A 13 9.06 -4.75 3.66
CA TYR A 13 8.55 -3.86 2.61
C TYR A 13 9.57 -2.80 2.14
N PHE A 14 9.42 -2.32 0.89
CA PHE A 14 10.31 -1.33 0.26
C PHE A 14 9.61 0.00 -0.02
N PRO A 15 10.31 1.14 -0.22
CA PRO A 15 9.66 2.39 -0.62
C PRO A 15 8.79 2.18 -1.86
N ALA A 16 7.54 2.66 -1.82
CA ALA A 16 6.54 2.41 -2.88
C ALA A 16 6.33 0.92 -3.26
N ASP A 17 6.37 0.03 -2.26
CA ASP A 17 6.23 -1.42 -2.44
C ASP A 17 5.04 -1.81 -3.32
N PRO A 18 5.26 -2.60 -4.40
CA PRO A 18 4.22 -3.05 -5.30
C PRO A 18 3.01 -3.72 -4.62
N ARG A 19 3.21 -4.41 -3.49
CA ARG A 19 2.12 -5.06 -2.72
C ARG A 19 1.09 -4.09 -2.17
N LEU A 20 1.47 -2.82 -2.03
CA LEU A 20 0.63 -1.77 -1.43
C LEU A 20 0.30 -0.63 -2.42
N LEU A 21 0.81 -0.69 -3.66
CA LEU A 21 0.47 0.29 -4.68
C LEU A 21 -1.00 0.19 -5.10
N GLY A 22 -1.66 1.34 -5.28
CA GLY A 22 -3.03 1.38 -5.77
C GLY A 22 -4.09 0.76 -4.84
N ARG A 23 -3.76 0.49 -3.58
CA ARG A 23 -4.73 0.05 -2.57
C ARG A 23 -5.59 1.23 -2.11
N GLU A 24 -6.90 1.01 -2.04
CA GLU A 24 -7.89 1.95 -1.54
C GLU A 24 -8.13 1.69 -0.06
N LEU A 25 -7.87 2.71 0.76
CA LEU A 25 -8.29 2.73 2.15
C LEU A 25 -9.69 3.33 2.20
N HIS A 26 -10.67 2.51 2.56
CA HIS A 26 -12.02 2.95 2.86
C HIS A 26 -12.16 3.18 4.37
N ILE A 27 -12.62 4.36 4.76
CA ILE A 27 -12.87 4.74 6.15
C ILE A 27 -14.33 5.17 6.23
N ALA A 28 -15.14 4.36 6.88
CA ALA A 28 -16.56 4.63 7.13
C ALA A 28 -16.90 4.36 8.60
N GLU A 29 -18.10 4.76 9.01
CA GLU A 29 -18.60 4.56 10.38
C GLU A 29 -18.68 3.07 10.75
N ALA A 30 -19.03 2.21 9.80
CA ALA A 30 -19.16 0.78 10.05
C ALA A 30 -17.85 -0.01 9.89
N VAL A 31 -16.92 0.47 9.06
CA VAL A 31 -15.73 -0.29 8.67
C VAL A 31 -14.55 0.59 8.27
N ILE A 32 -13.34 0.18 8.66
CA ILE A 32 -12.10 0.59 8.00
C ILE A 32 -11.51 -0.62 7.28
N SER A 33 -11.28 -0.50 5.97
CA SER A 33 -10.81 -1.59 5.12
C SER A 33 -9.77 -1.12 4.10
N LEU A 34 -8.83 -1.99 3.75
CA LEU A 34 -7.82 -1.73 2.72
C LEU A 34 -7.96 -2.79 1.61
N ASN A 35 -8.64 -2.45 0.51
CA ASN A 35 -8.89 -3.34 -0.64
C ASN A 35 -9.35 -4.77 -0.28
N ASP A 36 -10.55 -4.89 0.28
CA ASP A 36 -11.23 -6.18 0.54
C ASP A 36 -10.36 -7.23 1.26
N ASP A 37 -9.47 -6.73 2.12
CA ASP A 37 -8.64 -7.54 2.97
C ASP A 37 -9.50 -8.08 4.12
N SER A 38 -9.44 -9.38 4.37
CA SER A 38 -10.11 -10.04 5.51
C SER A 38 -9.79 -9.44 6.89
N ARG A 39 -8.79 -8.55 6.98
CA ARG A 39 -8.29 -7.88 8.19
C ARG A 39 -9.03 -6.58 8.54
N ASP A 40 -10.26 -6.40 8.07
CA ASP A 40 -11.07 -5.21 8.31
C ASP A 40 -11.23 -4.85 9.79
N CYS A 41 -11.38 -3.56 10.05
CA CYS A 41 -11.76 -3.02 11.35
C CYS A 41 -13.27 -2.83 11.36
N SER A 42 -14.00 -3.73 12.00
CA SER A 42 -15.45 -3.57 12.21
C SER A 42 -15.71 -2.57 13.34
N LYS A 43 -16.78 -1.76 13.19
CA LYS A 43 -17.21 -0.73 14.15
C LYS A 43 -16.04 0.13 14.68
N PRO A 44 -15.30 0.81 13.79
CA PRO A 44 -14.15 1.60 14.18
C PRO A 44 -14.53 2.72 15.15
N ALA A 45 -13.76 2.88 16.22
CA ALA A 45 -13.77 4.05 17.08
C ALA A 45 -12.44 4.78 17.00
N LEU A 46 -12.51 6.12 16.92
CA LEU A 46 -11.36 7.01 16.82
C LEU A 46 -11.20 7.81 18.10
N SER A 47 -10.05 7.66 18.77
CA SER A 47 -9.69 8.47 19.93
C SER A 47 -8.62 9.51 19.58
N THR A 48 -8.76 10.73 20.08
CA THR A 48 -7.79 11.79 19.84
C THR A 48 -6.55 11.62 20.71
N LEU A 49 -5.37 11.55 20.09
CA LEU A 49 -4.08 11.56 20.80
C LEU A 49 -3.55 12.99 20.94
N PRO A 50 -2.75 13.33 21.97
CA PRO A 50 -2.24 14.69 22.18
C PRO A 50 -1.54 15.30 20.96
N LYS A 51 -1.64 16.64 20.83
CA LYS A 51 -0.92 17.38 19.77
C LYS A 51 0.59 17.19 19.89
N THR A 52 1.26 17.11 18.75
CA THR A 52 2.72 16.97 18.65
C THR A 52 3.20 17.41 17.27
N GLU A 53 4.50 17.65 17.12
CA GLU A 53 5.11 17.78 15.81
C GLU A 53 5.14 16.44 15.07
N LEU A 54 4.90 16.48 13.76
CA LEU A 54 4.79 15.29 12.90
C LEU A 54 6.06 14.44 12.94
N GLN A 55 7.23 15.05 12.79
CA GLN A 55 8.52 14.35 12.82
C GLN A 55 8.74 13.65 14.16
N LYS A 56 8.41 14.34 15.26
CA LYS A 56 8.52 13.79 16.61
C LYS A 56 7.60 12.58 16.80
N TYR A 57 6.38 12.63 16.24
CA TYR A 57 5.46 11.50 16.31
C TYR A 57 5.96 10.29 15.53
N ILE A 58 6.35 10.48 14.26
CA ILE A 58 6.87 9.40 13.40
C ILE A 58 8.12 8.78 14.03
N GLY A 59 9.11 9.58 14.44
CA GLY A 59 10.33 9.05 15.05
C GLY A 59 10.12 8.24 16.32
N ARG A 60 9.11 8.58 17.13
CA ARG A 60 8.75 7.83 18.34
C ARG A 60 8.01 6.53 18.05
N LYS A 61 7.27 6.45 16.93
CA LYS A 61 6.53 5.25 16.53
C LYS A 61 7.40 4.18 15.89
N PHE A 62 8.61 4.54 15.45
CA PHE A 62 9.54 3.61 14.80
C PHE A 62 10.94 3.71 15.43
N PRO A 63 11.12 3.39 16.72
CA PRO A 63 12.45 3.46 17.36
C PRO A 63 13.39 2.40 16.78
N ARG A 64 14.64 2.79 16.55
CA ARG A 64 15.74 1.93 16.09
C ARG A 64 16.57 1.41 17.27
N ALA A 65 17.27 0.30 17.06
CA ALA A 65 18.33 -0.11 17.97
C ALA A 65 19.45 0.97 18.01
N PRO A 66 20.07 1.24 19.17
CA PRO A 66 21.21 2.15 19.25
C PRO A 66 22.36 1.68 18.37
N GLN A 67 22.73 2.47 17.36
CA GLN A 67 23.87 2.20 16.47
C GLN A 67 24.68 3.48 16.29
N TYR A 68 26.01 3.35 16.19
CA TYR A 68 26.90 4.50 16.06
C TYR A 68 26.57 5.29 14.79
N GLY A 69 26.32 6.59 14.93
CA GLY A 69 26.01 7.49 13.81
C GLY A 69 24.56 7.50 13.33
N THR A 70 23.68 6.67 13.92
CA THR A 70 22.25 6.62 13.55
C THR A 70 21.37 7.02 14.74
N PRO A 71 20.58 8.09 14.64
CA PRO A 71 19.64 8.47 15.71
C PRO A 71 18.62 7.34 15.98
N ILE A 72 18.31 7.11 17.27
CA ILE A 72 17.31 6.12 17.73
C ILE A 72 15.93 6.42 17.14
N HIS A 73 15.56 7.69 17.01
CA HIS A 73 14.28 8.10 16.44
C HIS A 73 14.49 8.60 15.00
N PRO A 74 13.95 7.91 13.99
CA PRO A 74 14.02 8.36 12.60
C PRO A 74 13.27 9.68 12.40
N THR A 75 13.68 10.41 11.37
CA THR A 75 13.01 11.61 10.86
C THR A 75 12.18 11.26 9.64
N LEU A 76 11.34 12.20 9.18
CA LEU A 76 10.58 12.03 7.94
C LEU A 76 11.48 11.74 6.72
N ALA A 77 12.66 12.35 6.69
CA ALA A 77 13.64 12.14 5.62
C ALA A 77 14.17 10.70 5.57
N ASP A 78 14.29 10.02 6.71
CA ASP A 78 14.67 8.61 6.76
C ASP A 78 13.64 7.69 6.08
N PHE A 79 12.38 8.11 6.06
CA PHE A 79 11.30 7.45 5.32
C PHE A 79 11.21 7.89 3.85
N GLY A 80 12.07 8.80 3.39
CA GLY A 80 11.97 9.43 2.07
C GLY A 80 10.74 10.36 1.94
N LEU A 81 10.21 10.85 3.07
CA LEU A 81 9.06 11.77 3.09
C LEU A 81 9.53 13.22 3.09
N THR A 82 9.09 13.98 2.10
CA THR A 82 9.25 15.44 2.05
C THR A 82 7.94 16.11 2.46
N LEU A 83 7.74 16.27 3.77
CA LEU A 83 6.54 16.89 4.36
C LEU A 83 6.98 17.98 5.34
N PRO A 84 6.20 19.08 5.49
CA PRO A 84 6.49 20.09 6.51
C PRO A 84 6.32 19.48 7.91
N ASP A 85 7.23 19.79 8.83
CA ASP A 85 7.10 19.40 10.23
C ASP A 85 6.06 20.31 10.90
N SER A 86 4.80 19.89 10.79
CA SER A 86 3.65 20.65 11.26
C SER A 86 3.14 20.08 12.58
N SER A 87 2.49 20.93 13.38
CA SER A 87 1.73 20.48 14.54
C SER A 87 0.52 19.66 14.09
N VAL A 88 0.46 18.39 14.51
CA VAL A 88 -0.59 17.43 14.16
C VAL A 88 -1.33 16.94 15.40
N GLN A 89 -2.57 16.50 15.22
CA GLN A 89 -3.37 15.79 16.22
C GLN A 89 -3.69 14.39 15.68
N PRO A 90 -2.90 13.38 16.01
CA PRO A 90 -3.16 12.01 15.58
C PRO A 90 -4.47 11.48 16.18
N LEU A 91 -5.13 10.59 15.45
CA LEU A 91 -6.25 9.79 15.93
C LEU A 91 -5.78 8.34 16.04
N GLN A 92 -6.14 7.65 17.12
CA GLN A 92 -5.88 6.23 17.28
C GLN A 92 -7.13 5.41 16.96
N ILE A 93 -6.96 4.34 16.19
CA ILE A 93 -8.02 3.41 15.81
C ILE A 93 -8.17 2.32 16.88
N SER A 94 -9.42 2.00 17.18
CA SER A 94 -9.86 0.80 17.88
C SER A 94 -11.04 0.17 17.14
N CYS A 95 -11.17 -1.15 17.20
CA CYS A 95 -12.13 -1.95 16.44
C CYS A 95 -12.91 -2.87 17.40
N ASP A 96 -14.14 -3.23 17.04
CA ASP A 96 -14.95 -4.23 17.74
C ASP A 96 -15.34 -5.35 16.77
N PRO A 97 -14.86 -6.60 16.97
CA PRO A 97 -14.05 -7.05 18.11
C PRO A 97 -12.59 -6.57 18.06
N ASP A 98 -11.93 -6.54 19.22
CA ASP A 98 -10.56 -6.02 19.42
C ASP A 98 -9.43 -6.91 18.83
N THR A 99 -9.77 -7.77 17.87
CA THR A 99 -8.82 -8.69 17.22
C THR A 99 -8.28 -8.17 15.89
N SER A 100 -8.73 -7.00 15.43
CA SER A 100 -8.32 -6.45 14.14
C SER A 100 -6.86 -5.98 14.16
N ALA A 101 -6.15 -6.17 13.03
CA ALA A 101 -4.81 -5.64 12.84
C ALA A 101 -4.76 -4.11 12.82
N TRP A 102 -5.91 -3.45 12.64
CA TRP A 102 -6.04 -2.00 12.73
C TRP A 102 -5.99 -1.44 14.15
N ASN A 103 -6.13 -2.29 15.17
CA ASN A 103 -6.09 -1.81 16.55
C ASN A 103 -4.74 -1.17 16.88
N GLY A 104 -4.81 0.05 17.43
CA GLY A 104 -3.64 0.85 17.76
C GLY A 104 -3.00 1.56 16.56
N ALA A 105 -3.42 1.28 15.32
CA ALA A 105 -3.04 2.06 14.15
C ALA A 105 -3.49 3.51 14.33
N TRP A 106 -2.80 4.44 13.67
CA TRP A 106 -3.08 5.86 13.78
C TRP A 106 -3.44 6.48 12.44
N LEU A 107 -4.30 7.50 12.49
CA LEU A 107 -4.64 8.37 11.37
C LEU A 107 -4.10 9.76 11.66
N ILE A 108 -3.30 10.32 10.76
CA ILE A 108 -2.80 11.70 10.87
C ILE A 108 -3.21 12.46 9.61
N PRO A 109 -4.27 13.28 9.69
CA PRO A 109 -4.58 14.25 8.65
C PRO A 109 -3.44 15.28 8.57
N ILE A 110 -2.81 15.41 7.41
CA ILE A 110 -1.70 16.37 7.19
C ILE A 110 -2.07 17.47 6.19
N ALA A 111 -3.13 17.27 5.41
CA ALA A 111 -3.78 18.27 4.56
C ALA A 111 -5.24 17.81 4.28
N PRO A 112 -6.12 18.66 3.71
CA PRO A 112 -7.50 18.27 3.43
C PRO A 112 -7.67 17.01 2.56
N ASP A 113 -6.71 16.76 1.66
CA ASP A 113 -6.69 15.58 0.79
C ASP A 113 -5.56 14.59 1.12
N ARG A 114 -4.85 14.74 2.24
CA ARG A 114 -3.68 13.92 2.59
C ARG A 114 -3.77 13.36 4.00
N LEU A 115 -3.53 12.06 4.08
CA LEU A 115 -3.62 11.29 5.31
C LEU A 115 -2.40 10.38 5.43
N LEU A 116 -1.84 10.27 6.63
CA LEU A 116 -0.83 9.27 6.97
C LEU A 116 -1.45 8.22 7.88
N THR A 117 -1.08 6.96 7.70
CA THR A 117 -1.44 5.86 8.62
C THR A 117 -0.36 4.79 8.63
N ASN A 118 -0.28 4.02 9.71
CA ASN A 118 0.46 2.76 9.75
C ASN A 118 -0.55 1.61 9.71
N TYR A 119 -0.79 1.03 8.53
CA TYR A 119 -1.54 -0.23 8.47
C TYR A 119 -0.78 -1.29 9.28
N ASP A 120 -1.52 -2.20 9.93
CA ASP A 120 -1.06 -3.38 10.70
C ASP A 120 0.10 -3.19 11.70
N ASN A 121 0.48 -1.95 11.98
CA ASN A 121 1.65 -1.57 12.77
C ASN A 121 3.00 -2.15 12.28
N ASN A 122 3.10 -2.70 11.06
CA ASN A 122 4.32 -3.37 10.57
C ASN A 122 5.40 -2.41 10.02
N GLY A 123 5.61 -1.26 10.66
CA GLY A 123 6.86 -0.53 10.45
C GLY A 123 6.96 0.44 9.28
N TYR A 124 5.88 0.62 8.53
CA TYR A 124 5.85 1.54 7.40
C TYR A 124 4.77 2.60 7.58
N VAL A 125 4.88 3.65 6.78
CA VAL A 125 3.91 4.73 6.72
C VAL A 125 3.21 4.69 5.37
N LEU A 126 1.90 4.46 5.36
CA LEU A 126 1.07 4.69 4.20
C LEU A 126 0.86 6.20 4.05
N VAL A 127 1.15 6.69 2.86
CA VAL A 127 0.91 8.08 2.46
C VAL A 127 -0.26 8.04 1.50
N LEU A 128 -1.40 8.52 1.97
CA LEU A 128 -2.66 8.41 1.27
C LEU A 128 -3.09 9.77 0.74
N ARG A 129 -3.80 9.73 -0.38
CA ARG A 129 -4.48 10.88 -0.95
C ARG A 129 -5.97 10.56 -1.05
N ARG A 130 -6.83 11.48 -0.61
CA ARG A 130 -8.27 11.34 -0.79
C ARG A 130 -8.58 11.32 -2.28
N ARG A 131 -9.21 10.24 -2.75
CA ARG A 131 -9.72 10.16 -4.13
C ARG A 131 -10.81 11.21 -4.31
N GLN A 132 -10.66 12.06 -5.32
CA GLN A 132 -11.74 12.93 -5.79
C GLN A 132 -12.59 12.11 -6.76
N GLY A 133 -13.92 12.23 -6.71
CA GLY A 133 -14.83 11.36 -7.48
C GLY A 133 -14.64 11.39 -9.00
N THR A 134 -13.91 12.36 -9.53
CA THR A 134 -13.65 12.56 -10.96
C THR A 134 -12.30 12.04 -11.44
N ASP A 135 -11.45 11.51 -10.56
CA ASP A 135 -10.07 11.12 -10.92
C ASP A 135 -9.98 9.57 -11.02
N PRO A 136 -10.21 9.00 -12.21
CA PRO A 136 -10.26 7.54 -12.37
C PRO A 136 -8.87 6.94 -12.16
N ILE A 137 -8.79 5.88 -11.34
CA ILE A 137 -7.60 5.03 -11.29
C ILE A 137 -7.53 4.28 -12.61
N LYS A 138 -6.51 4.58 -13.42
CA LYS A 138 -6.27 3.91 -14.70
C LYS A 138 -5.30 2.74 -14.51
N PRO A 139 -5.50 1.61 -15.21
CA PRO A 139 -4.52 0.54 -15.23
C PRO A 139 -3.23 0.99 -15.94
N SER A 140 -2.22 0.12 -15.93
CA SER A 140 -0.93 0.34 -16.58
C SER A 140 -0.98 0.37 -18.11
N PHE A 141 -2.07 -0.13 -18.69
CA PHE A 141 -2.32 -0.14 -20.14
C PHE A 141 -3.43 0.84 -20.54
N ALA A 142 -3.47 1.20 -21.83
CA ALA A 142 -4.49 2.10 -22.36
C ALA A 142 -5.82 1.35 -22.49
N CYS A 143 -6.86 1.81 -21.79
CA CYS A 143 -8.18 1.15 -21.83
C CYS A 143 -8.84 1.14 -23.22
N GLY A 144 -8.50 2.06 -24.11
CA GLY A 144 -8.95 2.02 -25.51
C GLY A 144 -8.35 0.86 -26.31
N ASN A 145 -7.31 0.21 -25.79
CA ASN A 145 -6.64 -0.93 -26.41
C ASN A 145 -6.98 -2.25 -25.72
N ALA A 146 -7.91 -2.27 -24.76
CA ALA A 146 -8.33 -3.51 -24.09
C ALA A 146 -8.83 -4.54 -25.12
N GLN A 147 -8.29 -5.75 -25.09
CA GLN A 147 -8.62 -6.83 -26.03
C GLN A 147 -9.42 -7.94 -25.36
N SER A 148 -9.21 -8.18 -24.07
CA SER A 148 -9.88 -9.27 -23.33
C SER A 148 -11.02 -8.77 -22.44
N THR A 149 -11.99 -9.63 -22.14
CA THR A 149 -13.06 -9.32 -21.16
C THR A 149 -12.48 -8.92 -19.80
N ALA A 150 -11.37 -9.54 -19.40
CA ALA A 150 -10.64 -9.19 -18.18
C ALA A 150 -10.07 -7.76 -18.22
N GLU A 151 -9.48 -7.34 -19.34
CA GLU A 151 -8.95 -5.98 -19.48
C GLU A 151 -10.05 -4.91 -19.43
N HIS A 152 -11.22 -5.19 -20.01
CA HIS A 152 -12.38 -4.32 -19.90
C HIS A 152 -12.88 -4.20 -18.44
N ALA A 153 -12.93 -5.32 -17.71
CA ALA A 153 -13.26 -5.32 -16.29
C ALA A 153 -12.24 -4.52 -15.45
N ILE A 154 -10.95 -4.70 -15.72
CA ILE A 154 -9.87 -3.94 -15.08
C ILE A 154 -10.03 -2.43 -15.34
N CYS A 155 -10.41 -2.05 -16.56
CA CYS A 155 -10.60 -0.65 -16.94
C CYS A 155 -11.79 0.04 -16.29
N THR A 156 -12.79 -0.71 -15.84
CA THR A 156 -14.04 -0.18 -15.26
C THR A 156 -14.06 -0.24 -13.73
N SER A 157 -13.06 -0.88 -13.11
CA SER A 157 -12.93 -0.99 -11.66
C SER A 157 -11.64 -0.34 -11.16
N ALA A 158 -11.78 0.68 -10.30
CA ALA A 158 -10.64 1.37 -9.71
C ALA A 158 -9.74 0.44 -8.88
N ALA A 159 -10.35 -0.53 -8.17
CA ALA A 159 -9.61 -1.53 -7.40
C ALA A 159 -8.78 -2.43 -8.32
N LEU A 160 -9.39 -2.98 -9.39
CA LEU A 160 -8.69 -3.84 -10.34
C LEU A 160 -7.60 -3.09 -11.10
N ALA A 161 -7.85 -1.84 -11.49
CA ALA A 161 -6.83 -0.97 -12.08
C ALA A 161 -5.64 -0.72 -11.13
N GLY A 162 -5.91 -0.61 -9.82
CA GLY A 162 -4.88 -0.55 -8.78
C GLY A 162 -4.02 -1.81 -8.72
N TYR A 163 -4.64 -2.99 -8.75
CA TYR A 163 -3.92 -4.27 -8.79
C TYR A 163 -3.10 -4.46 -10.07
N ASP A 164 -3.62 -4.05 -11.23
CA ASP A 164 -2.85 -4.09 -12.48
C ASP A 164 -1.58 -3.23 -12.41
N ARG A 165 -1.68 -2.04 -11.80
CA ARG A 165 -0.51 -1.20 -11.52
C ARG A 165 0.48 -1.86 -10.55
N SER A 166 -0.02 -2.55 -9.52
CA SER A 166 0.83 -3.35 -8.61
C SER A 166 1.60 -4.42 -9.35
N VAL A 167 0.93 -5.23 -10.18
CA VAL A 167 1.56 -6.29 -10.97
C VAL A 167 2.65 -5.69 -11.86
N THR A 168 2.35 -4.59 -12.55
CA THR A 168 3.32 -3.93 -13.44
C THR A 168 4.55 -3.42 -12.67
N ALA A 169 4.35 -2.84 -11.48
CA ALA A 169 5.45 -2.37 -10.64
C ALA A 169 6.30 -3.54 -10.11
N ALA A 170 5.68 -4.62 -9.66
CA ALA A 170 6.36 -5.83 -9.20
C ALA A 170 7.17 -6.47 -10.34
N TYR A 171 6.57 -6.56 -11.53
CA TYR A 171 7.22 -7.12 -12.72
C TYR A 171 8.43 -6.30 -13.15
N ARG A 172 8.34 -4.96 -13.16
CA ARG A 172 9.48 -4.09 -13.45
C ARG A 172 10.60 -4.26 -12.44
N ARG A 173 10.27 -4.43 -11.16
CA ARG A 173 11.25 -4.72 -10.12
C ARG A 173 11.92 -6.06 -10.36
N ALA A 174 11.15 -7.15 -10.55
CA ALA A 174 11.69 -8.48 -10.83
C ALA A 174 12.69 -8.41 -11.98
N LEU A 175 12.29 -7.84 -13.13
CA LEU A 175 13.19 -7.65 -14.27
C LEU A 175 14.49 -6.88 -13.95
N SER A 176 14.45 -5.92 -13.03
CA SER A 176 15.64 -5.14 -12.66
C SER A 176 16.63 -5.91 -11.78
N VAL A 177 16.17 -6.96 -11.09
CA VAL A 177 17.01 -7.77 -10.18
C VAL A 177 17.35 -9.15 -10.74
N SER A 178 16.64 -9.63 -11.77
CA SER A 178 16.81 -10.99 -12.31
C SER A 178 18.11 -11.25 -13.08
N GLY A 179 18.85 -10.23 -13.50
CA GLY A 179 20.07 -10.43 -14.30
C GLY A 179 19.84 -11.31 -15.52
N ASP A 180 20.55 -12.44 -15.60
CA ASP A 180 20.46 -13.42 -16.71
C ASP A 180 19.08 -14.11 -16.81
N ASP A 181 18.31 -14.19 -15.72
CA ASP A 181 16.99 -14.84 -15.68
C ASP A 181 15.85 -13.96 -16.23
N ALA A 182 16.15 -12.72 -16.63
CA ALA A 182 15.14 -11.77 -17.10
C ALA A 182 14.34 -12.29 -18.31
N ALA A 183 14.88 -13.21 -19.11
CA ALA A 183 14.14 -13.86 -20.20
C ALA A 183 13.03 -14.79 -19.67
N SER A 184 13.31 -15.57 -18.61
CA SER A 184 12.33 -16.44 -17.95
C SER A 184 11.19 -15.61 -17.36
N VAL A 185 11.53 -14.54 -16.63
CA VAL A 185 10.53 -13.67 -16.00
C VAL A 185 9.58 -13.03 -17.03
N ARG A 186 10.10 -12.66 -18.21
CA ARG A 186 9.27 -12.18 -19.33
C ARG A 186 8.30 -13.25 -19.81
N GLN A 187 8.79 -14.47 -20.02
CA GLN A 187 7.97 -15.58 -20.51
C GLN A 187 6.89 -15.96 -19.50
N GLU A 188 7.25 -16.09 -18.22
CA GLU A 188 6.30 -16.35 -17.12
C GLU A 188 5.21 -15.27 -17.05
N GLN A 189 5.57 -14.00 -17.26
CA GLN A 189 4.60 -12.92 -17.25
C GLN A 189 3.61 -13.02 -18.41
N LEU A 190 4.08 -13.39 -19.62
CA LEU A 190 3.21 -13.61 -20.78
C LEU A 190 2.26 -14.79 -20.57
N ASP A 191 2.74 -15.86 -19.97
CA ASP A 191 1.91 -17.03 -19.65
C ASP A 191 0.90 -16.71 -18.55
N TRP A 192 1.31 -15.96 -17.52
CA TRP A 192 0.41 -15.50 -16.47
C TRP A 192 -0.74 -14.62 -17.01
N LEU A 193 -0.52 -13.80 -18.04
CA LEU A 193 -1.59 -13.00 -18.66
C LEU A 193 -2.73 -13.88 -19.21
N LYS A 194 -2.43 -15.10 -19.68
CA LYS A 194 -3.45 -16.08 -20.11
C LYS A 194 -4.30 -16.52 -18.92
N THR A 195 -3.67 -16.82 -17.78
CA THR A 195 -4.35 -17.19 -16.53
C THR A 195 -5.24 -16.05 -16.01
N ARG A 196 -4.73 -14.81 -16.01
CA ARG A 196 -5.53 -13.62 -15.65
C ARG A 196 -6.75 -13.48 -16.57
N ASN A 197 -6.54 -13.60 -17.88
CA ASN A 197 -7.60 -13.43 -18.86
C ASN A 197 -8.68 -14.53 -18.79
N ALA A 198 -8.36 -15.72 -18.29
CA ALA A 198 -9.32 -16.80 -18.08
C ALA A 198 -10.40 -16.45 -17.02
N CYS A 199 -10.15 -15.50 -16.12
CA CYS A 199 -11.15 -15.00 -15.18
C CYS A 199 -12.33 -14.27 -15.84
N GLY A 200 -12.22 -13.86 -17.12
CA GLY A 200 -13.25 -13.03 -17.75
C GLY A 200 -13.51 -11.74 -16.96
N ALA A 201 -14.77 -11.44 -16.65
CA ALA A 201 -15.15 -10.25 -15.87
C ALA A 201 -15.28 -10.51 -14.36
N ASP A 202 -14.91 -11.70 -13.86
CA ASP A 202 -15.01 -12.02 -12.43
C ASP A 202 -13.99 -11.20 -11.63
N ALA A 203 -14.47 -10.21 -10.89
CA ALA A 203 -13.64 -9.30 -10.11
C ALA A 203 -12.86 -10.02 -9.00
N ALA A 204 -13.47 -10.99 -8.30
CA ALA A 204 -12.81 -11.70 -7.22
C ALA A 204 -11.70 -12.62 -7.76
N CYS A 205 -11.94 -13.27 -8.91
CA CYS A 205 -10.93 -14.05 -9.61
C CYS A 205 -9.76 -13.18 -10.06
N LEU A 206 -10.05 -12.05 -10.72
CA LEU A 206 -9.04 -11.10 -11.20
C LEU A 206 -8.20 -10.54 -10.06
N GLU A 207 -8.85 -10.11 -8.98
CA GLU A 207 -8.18 -9.57 -7.80
C GLU A 207 -7.23 -10.60 -7.19
N LYS A 208 -7.72 -11.81 -6.91
CA LYS A 208 -6.90 -12.89 -6.35
C LYS A 208 -5.71 -13.19 -7.26
N ASN A 209 -5.96 -13.35 -8.56
CA ASN A 209 -4.92 -13.70 -9.52
C ASN A 209 -3.81 -12.63 -9.62
N MET A 210 -4.20 -11.35 -9.59
CA MET A 210 -3.25 -10.24 -9.61
C MET A 210 -2.51 -10.08 -8.29
N ARG A 211 -3.17 -10.26 -7.15
CA ARG A 211 -2.53 -10.25 -5.83
C ARG A 211 -1.47 -11.36 -5.72
N ASP A 212 -1.85 -12.59 -6.05
CA ASP A 212 -0.95 -13.75 -5.99
C ASP A 212 0.27 -13.54 -6.91
N ARG A 213 0.08 -12.93 -8.09
CA ARG A 213 1.19 -12.62 -8.99
C ARG A 213 2.14 -11.57 -8.44
N VAL A 214 1.62 -10.53 -7.77
CA VAL A 214 2.46 -9.53 -7.10
C VAL A 214 3.32 -10.22 -6.04
N ASP A 215 2.73 -11.07 -5.21
CA ASP A 215 3.46 -11.76 -4.15
C ASP A 215 4.54 -12.69 -4.74
N GLN A 216 4.23 -13.44 -5.80
CA GLN A 216 5.20 -14.28 -6.51
C GLN A 216 6.38 -13.46 -7.06
N LEU A 217 6.11 -12.33 -7.74
CA LEU A 217 7.14 -11.47 -8.32
C LEU A 217 7.99 -10.76 -7.26
N MET A 218 7.47 -10.59 -6.05
CA MET A 218 8.18 -9.95 -4.94
C MET A 218 9.01 -10.93 -4.11
N GLN A 219 8.89 -12.24 -4.34
CA GLN A 219 9.69 -13.30 -3.72
C GLN A 219 10.89 -13.73 -4.57
N GLN A 220 10.98 -13.27 -5.83
CA GLN A 220 12.13 -13.46 -6.73
C GLN A 220 13.24 -12.46 -6.40
#